data_AF-A0A529TRB6-F1
#
_entry.id   AF-A0A529TRB6-F1
#
_cell.length_a   1.000
_cell.length_b   1.000
_cell.length_c   1.000
_cell.angle_alpha   90.00
_cell.angle_beta   90.00
_cell.angle_gamma   90.00
#
_symmetry.space_group_name_H-M   'P 1'
#
loop_
_entity.id
_entity.type
_entity.pdbx_description
1 polymer ?
#
loop_
_entity_poly.entity_id
_entity_poly.type
_entity_poly.pdbx_seq_one_letter_code
_entity_poly.pdbx_strand_id
1 'polypeptide(L)'
;MITLTYRIETAGSIEALAAKIASDQSTGTFVALPGETEELKARVAARVLAIRHLPDAAQPSIPEPSSGPFKRADVVIAFPF
;
A
#
# COMPACT_ATOMS: atom_id res chain seq x y z
N MET A 1 17.24 -0.19 2.40
CA MET A 1 15.80 -0.38 2.23
C MET A 1 15.63 -1.10 0.92
N ILE A 2 14.69 -2.05 0.84
CA ILE A 2 14.31 -2.69 -0.41
C ILE A 2 13.12 -1.91 -0.98
N THR A 3 13.13 -1.62 -2.28
CA THR A 3 12.06 -0.87 -2.93
C THR A 3 11.31 -1.77 -3.89
N LEU A 4 9.99 -1.82 -3.74
CA LEU A 4 9.09 -2.60 -4.58
C LEU A 4 8.14 -1.66 -5.33
N THR A 5 7.83 -2.00 -6.58
CA THR A 5 6.81 -1.32 -7.37
C THR A 5 5.60 -2.23 -7.50
N TYR A 6 4.43 -1.74 -7.06
CA TYR A 6 3.15 -2.44 -7.12
C TYR A 6 2.28 -1.83 -8.22
N ARG A 7 1.60 -2.68 -8.99
CA ARG A 7 0.39 -2.29 -9.73
C ARG A 7 -0.79 -2.43 -8.78
N ILE A 8 -1.40 -1.31 -8.39
CA ILE A 8 -2.60 -1.29 -7.56
C ILE A 8 -3.81 -1.01 -8.43
N GLU A 9 -4.87 -1.80 -8.23
CA GLU A 9 -6.19 -1.59 -8.82
C GLU A 9 -7.22 -1.68 -7.69
N THR A 10 -8.09 -0.68 -7.56
CA THR A 10 -9.08 -0.63 -6.47
C THR A 10 -10.29 0.22 -6.84
N ALA A 11 -11.47 -0.17 -6.38
CA ALA A 11 -12.66 0.68 -6.43
C ALA A 11 -12.58 1.86 -5.43
N GLY A 12 -11.67 1.79 -4.45
CA GLY A 12 -11.45 2.80 -3.43
C GLY A 12 -10.37 3.83 -3.79
N SER A 13 -9.62 4.29 -2.78
CA SER A 13 -8.47 5.21 -2.96
C SER A 13 -7.16 4.43 -3.08
N ILE A 14 -6.35 4.81 -4.08
CA ILE A 14 -4.99 4.30 -4.27
C ILE A 14 -4.11 4.64 -3.07
N GLU A 15 -4.19 5.88 -2.58
CA GLU A 15 -3.41 6.39 -1.47
C GLU A 15 -3.70 5.63 -0.18
N ALA A 16 -4.99 5.41 0.12
CA ALA A 16 -5.41 4.65 1.30
C ALA A 16 -4.94 3.19 1.24
N LEU A 17 -5.06 2.54 0.08
CA LEU A 17 -4.61 1.15 -0.09
C LEU A 17 -3.09 1.04 -0.06
N ALA A 18 -2.35 1.97 -0.67
CA ALA A 18 -0.89 2.03 -0.60
C ALA A 18 -0.39 2.19 0.84
N ALA A 19 -1.01 3.08 1.62
CA ALA A 19 -0.70 3.26 3.04
C ALA A 19 -0.98 1.99 3.85
N LYS A 20 -2.11 1.31 3.56
CA LYS A 20 -2.45 0.03 4.18
C LYS A 20 -1.42 -1.06 3.84
N ILE A 21 -0.99 -1.18 2.59
CA ILE A 21 0.07 -2.13 2.18
C ILE A 21 1.36 -1.85 2.95
N ALA A 22 1.80 -0.59 3.01
CA ALA A 22 3.01 -0.22 3.74
C ALA A 22 2.91 -0.59 5.23
N SER A 23 1.78 -0.27 5.88
CA SER A 23 1.52 -0.62 7.28
C SER A 23 1.52 -2.14 7.51
N ASP A 24 0.66 -2.86 6.78
CA ASP A 24 0.41 -4.29 6.98
C ASP A 24 1.64 -5.16 6.66
N GLN A 25 2.55 -4.68 5.79
CA GLN A 25 3.72 -5.43 5.33
C GLN A 25 5.04 -4.97 5.98
N SER A 26 5.02 -4.11 7.00
CA SER A 26 6.24 -3.73 7.74
C SER A 26 6.18 -4.03 9.23
N THR A 27 5.31 -3.35 9.98
CA THR A 27 5.30 -3.48 11.45
C THR A 27 4.50 -4.69 11.91
N GLY A 28 3.69 -5.30 11.02
CA GLY A 28 3.04 -6.60 11.21
C GLY A 28 1.99 -6.66 12.31
N THR A 29 1.86 -5.63 13.14
CA THR A 29 0.96 -5.57 14.29
C THR A 29 -0.12 -4.51 14.06
N PHE A 30 -1.38 -4.95 14.01
CA PHE A 30 -2.57 -4.08 13.99
C PHE A 30 -2.81 -3.41 15.37
N VAL A 31 -2.07 -3.82 16.40
CA VAL A 31 -2.26 -3.41 17.80
C VAL A 31 -0.88 -3.17 18.43
N ALA A 32 -0.73 -2.09 19.19
CA ALA A 32 0.52 -1.80 19.88
C ALA A 32 0.87 -2.89 20.89
N LEU A 33 2.10 -3.40 20.83
CA LEU A 33 2.61 -4.35 21.82
C LEU A 33 3.22 -3.62 23.03
N PRO A 34 3.19 -4.22 24.24
CA PRO A 34 3.87 -3.66 25.40
C PRO A 34 5.38 -3.51 25.13
N GLY A 35 5.91 -2.28 25.23
CA GLY A 35 7.31 -1.97 24.96
C GLY A 35 7.61 -1.55 23.52
N GLU A 36 6.62 -1.53 22.64
CA GLU A 36 6.72 -1.03 21.27
C GLU A 36 6.52 0.49 21.27
N THR A 37 7.61 1.26 21.24
CA THR A 37 7.50 2.73 21.18
C THR A 37 7.25 3.20 19.75
N GLU A 38 6.59 4.35 19.61
CA GLU A 38 6.32 4.97 18.30
C GLU A 38 7.61 5.27 17.54
N GLU A 39 8.71 5.57 18.25
CA GLU A 39 10.03 5.79 17.67
C GLU A 39 10.64 4.51 17.08
N LEU A 40 10.36 3.35 17.67
CA LEU A 40 10.83 2.06 17.15
C LEU A 40 10.05 1.68 15.89
N LYS A 41 8.73 1.86 15.90
CA LYS A 41 7.87 1.67 14.72
C LYS A 41 8.26 2.58 13.57
N ALA A 42 8.52 3.87 13.84
CA ALA A 42 8.89 4.83 12.80
C ALA A 42 10.20 4.50 12.08
N ARG A 43 11.13 3.79 12.75
CA ARG A 43 12.40 3.33 12.16
C ARG A 43 12.24 2.14 11.24
N VAL A 44 11.27 1.26 11.53
CA VAL A 44 11.04 0.01 10.77
C VAL A 44 9.76 0.02 9.94
N ALA A 45 9.07 1.16 9.86
CA ALA A 45 7.89 1.32 9.01
C ALA A 45 8.26 1.43 7.53
N ALA A 46 7.53 0.70 6.68
CA ALA A 46 7.59 0.91 5.24
C ALA A 46 6.96 2.26 4.86
N ARG A 47 7.42 2.81 3.74
CA ARG A 47 7.04 4.14 3.29
C ARG A 47 6.65 4.12 1.82
N VAL A 48 5.50 4.71 1.51
CA VAL A 48 5.10 5.00 0.13
C VAL A 48 5.98 6.15 -0.38
N LEU A 49 6.79 5.88 -1.40
CA LEU A 49 7.71 6.85 -1.97
C LEU A 49 7.12 7.61 -3.15
N ALA A 50 6.30 6.93 -3.97
CA ALA A 50 5.68 7.53 -5.13
C ALA A 50 4.37 6.81 -5.49
N ILE A 51 3.41 7.58 -5.99
CA ILE A 51 2.17 7.08 -6.59
C ILE A 51 2.09 7.69 -7.99
N ARG A 52 2.05 6.84 -9.01
CA ARG A 52 1.87 7.24 -10.41
C ARG A 52 0.52 6.72 -10.88
N HIS A 53 -0.48 7.59 -10.87
CA HIS A 53 -1.82 7.28 -11.34
C HIS A 53 -1.81 6.91 -12.83
N LEU A 54 -2.64 5.93 -13.16
CA LEU A 54 -2.88 5.42 -14.51
C LEU A 54 -4.36 5.68 -14.86
N PRO A 55 -4.73 5.58 -16.15
CA PRO A 55 -6.14 5.63 -16.52
C PRO A 55 -6.96 4.54 -15.81
N ASP A 56 -8.12 4.95 -15.29
CA ASP A 56 -9.10 4.07 -14.68
C ASP A 56 -9.54 2.96 -15.66
N ALA A 57 -9.94 1.81 -15.13
CA ALA A 57 -10.45 0.69 -15.93
C ALA A 57 -11.88 0.32 -15.53
N ALA A 58 -12.67 -0.16 -16.49
CA ALA A 58 -14.02 -0.67 -16.22
C ALA A 58 -14.00 -2.01 -15.46
N GLN A 59 -12.92 -2.78 -15.60
CA GLN A 59 -12.69 -4.07 -14.94
C GLN A 59 -11.24 -4.15 -14.45
N PRO A 60 -10.97 -4.78 -13.30
CA PRO A 60 -9.61 -5.00 -12.82
C PRO A 60 -8.96 -6.19 -13.53
N SER A 61 -7.63 -6.29 -13.43
CA SER A 61 -6.85 -7.35 -14.07
C SER A 61 -7.07 -8.71 -13.41
N ILE A 62 -7.41 -8.73 -12.12
CA ILE A 62 -7.90 -9.92 -11.42
C ILE A 62 -9.43 -9.88 -11.48
N PRO A 63 -10.10 -10.81 -12.18
CA PRO A 63 -11.55 -10.73 -12.38
C PRO A 63 -12.33 -10.78 -11.07
N GLU A 64 -13.27 -9.86 -10.90
CA GLU A 64 -14.23 -9.85 -9.80
C GLU A 64 -15.63 -9.43 -10.29
N PRO A 65 -16.71 -9.74 -9.54
CA PRO A 65 -18.09 -9.47 -9.97
C PRO A 65 -18.45 -7.99 -10.05
N SER A 66 -17.67 -7.11 -9.44
CA SER A 66 -17.88 -5.66 -9.42
C SER A 66 -17.58 -5.01 -10.77
N SER A 67 -18.35 -3.98 -11.11
CA SER A 67 -18.07 -3.12 -12.26
C SER A 67 -17.51 -1.77 -11.78
N GLY A 68 -16.60 -1.20 -12.57
CA GLY A 68 -15.80 -0.03 -12.20
C GLY A 68 -16.55 1.31 -12.13
N PRO A 69 -15.83 2.44 -12.08
CA PRO A 69 -14.41 2.55 -12.41
C PRO A 69 -13.48 2.05 -11.30
N PHE A 70 -12.47 1.26 -11.71
CA PHE A 70 -11.34 0.89 -10.87
C PHE A 70 -10.21 1.88 -11.08
N LYS A 71 -9.79 2.53 -9.99
CA LYS A 71 -8.61 3.38 -9.99
C LYS A 71 -7.37 2.54 -10.07
N ARG A 72 -6.37 3.04 -10.80
CA ARG A 72 -5.14 2.29 -11.09
C ARG A 72 -3.91 3.16 -10.86
N ALA A 73 -2.85 2.58 -10.31
CA ALA A 73 -1.57 3.27 -10.17
C ALA A 73 -0.39 2.30 -10.08
N ASP A 74 0.78 2.78 -10.50
CA ASP A 74 2.06 2.17 -10.12
C ASP A 74 2.57 2.87 -8.85
N VAL A 75 2.70 2.11 -7.76
CA VAL A 75 3.07 2.61 -6.44
C VAL A 75 4.41 2.05 -6.02
N VAL A 76 5.32 2.93 -5.61
CA VAL A 76 6.65 2.56 -5.11
C VAL A 76 6.63 2.58 -3.58
N ILE A 77 6.94 1.45 -2.94
CA ILE A 77 7.01 1.31 -1.48
C ILE A 77 8.40 0.84 -1.08
N ALA A 78 9.00 1.54 -0.11
CA ALA A 78 10.28 1.18 0.48
C ALA A 78 10.11 0.49 1.83
N PHE A 79 10.72 -0.68 1.97
CA PHE A 79 10.73 -1.50 3.17
C PHE A 79 12.11 -1.41 3.83
N PRO A 80 12.21 -1.13 5.14
CA PRO A 80 13.46 -1.24 5.87
C PRO A 80 13.89 -2.71 5.99
N PHE A 81 15.18 -2.92 6.21
CA PHE A 81 15.77 -4.23 6.48
C PHE A 81 16.04 -4.41 7.97
#